data_AF-A0A357VRR5-F1
#
_entry.id   AF-A0A357VRR5-F1
#
_cell.length_a   1.000
_cell.length_b   1.000
_cell.length_c   1.000
_cell.angle_alpha   90.00
_cell.angle_beta   90.00
_cell.angle_gamma   90.00
#
_symmetry.space_group_name_H-M   'P 1'
#
loop_
_entity.id
_entity.type
_entity.pdbx_description
1 polymer ?
#
loop_
_entity_poly.entity_id
_entity_poly.type
_entity_poly.pdbx_seq_one_letter_code
_entity_poly.pdbx_strand_id
1 'polypeptide(L)' 'EGPVILAQLTDVDPEEIDFGMEVEMVTRKIREFDEDGIILYGYKFRPPLK' A
#
# COMPACT_ATOMS: atom_id res chain seq x y z
N GLU A 1 -14.59 -12.75 10.18
CA GLU A 1 -14.18 -11.33 9.97
C GLU A 1 -12.75 -11.19 10.47
N GLY A 2 -11.89 -10.59 9.66
CA GLY A 2 -10.48 -10.37 10.00
C GLY A 2 -10.24 -9.00 10.65
N PRO A 3 -9.00 -8.69 11.02
CA PRO A 3 -8.64 -7.35 11.48
C PRO A 3 -8.91 -6.30 10.40
N VAL A 4 -9.36 -5.13 10.83
CA VAL A 4 -9.52 -3.95 9.97
C VAL A 4 -8.30 -3.06 10.14
N ILE A 5 -7.73 -2.60 9.03
CA ILE A 5 -6.50 -1.81 9.01
C ILE A 5 -6.73 -0.53 8.21
N LEU A 6 -6.26 0.61 8.72
CA LEU A 6 -6.15 1.85 7.96
C LEU A 6 -4.80 1.86 7.22
N ALA A 7 -4.83 1.94 5.89
CA ALA A 7 -3.63 1.94 5.05
C ALA A 7 -3.85 2.72 3.75
N GLN A 8 -2.77 3.03 3.05
CA GLN A 8 -2.83 3.69 1.74
C GLN A 8 -2.96 2.68 0.61
N LEU A 9 -3.73 3.03 -0.42
CA LEU A 9 -3.72 2.35 -1.71
C LEU A 9 -2.53 2.82 -2.57
N THR A 10 -2.06 1.95 -3.47
CA THR A 10 -1.01 2.22 -4.47
C THR A 10 -1.34 1.45 -5.75
N ASP A 11 -0.74 1.85 -6.87
CA ASP A 11 -0.89 1.21 -8.18
C ASP A 11 -2.36 1.15 -8.67
N VAL A 12 -3.12 2.20 -8.36
CA VAL A 12 -4.53 2.37 -8.75
C VAL A 12 -4.80 3.85 -8.89
N ASP A 13 -5.55 4.24 -9.91
CA ASP A 13 -5.98 5.62 -10.09
C ASP A 13 -7.23 5.91 -9.21
N PRO A 14 -7.41 7.13 -8.69
CA PRO A 14 -8.52 7.45 -7.79
C PRO A 14 -9.91 7.11 -8.33
N GLU A 15 -10.09 7.20 -9.65
CA GLU A 15 -11.35 6.92 -10.35
C GLU A 15 -11.68 5.42 -10.41
N GLU A 16 -10.71 4.54 -10.15
CA GLU A 16 -10.88 3.09 -10.17
C GLU A 16 -11.26 2.51 -8.78
N ILE A 17 -11.25 3.34 -7.73
CA ILE A 17 -11.50 2.90 -6.35
C ILE A 17 -13.01 2.80 -6.08
N ASP A 18 -13.45 1.62 -5.64
CA ASP A 18 -14.84 1.37 -5.24
C ASP A 18 -14.91 0.55 -3.93
N PHE A 19 -16.08 0.60 -3.27
CA PHE A 19 -16.36 -0.21 -2.10
C PHE A 19 -16.35 -1.70 -2.44
N GLY A 20 -15.67 -2.48 -1.60
CA GLY A 20 -15.56 -3.93 -1.79
C GLY A 20 -14.54 -4.35 -2.85
N MET A 21 -13.80 -3.41 -3.44
CA MET A 21 -12.66 -3.71 -4.31
C MET A 21 -11.66 -4.63 -3.59
N GLU A 22 -11.30 -5.74 -4.23
CA GLU A 22 -10.28 -6.65 -3.71
C GLU A 22 -8.89 -6.01 -3.80
N VAL A 23 -8.11 -6.19 -2.75
CA VAL A 23 -6.74 -5.66 -2.66
C VAL A 23 -5.81 -6.67 -2.01
N GLU A 24 -4.53 -6.62 -2.40
CA GLU A 24 -3.46 -7.41 -1.81
C GLU A 24 -2.45 -6.50 -1.10
N MET A 25 -1.84 -7.01 -0.01
CA MET A 25 -0.79 -6.29 0.71
C MET A 25 0.52 -6.36 -0.09
N VAL A 26 1.19 -5.22 -0.19
CA VAL A 26 2.53 -5.09 -0.77
C VAL A 26 3.47 -4.34 0.14
N THR A 27 4.75 -4.69 0.07
CA THR A 27 5.81 -3.92 0.73
C THR A 27 6.22 -2.74 -0.14
N ARG A 28 6.23 -1.53 0.44
CA ARG A 28 6.65 -0.30 -0.23
C ARG A 28 7.65 0.47 0.62
N LYS A 29 8.56 1.16 -0.06
CA LYS A 29 9.40 2.20 0.56
C LYS A 29 8.51 3.37 0.93
N ILE A 30 8.40 3.65 2.22
CA ILE A 30 7.59 4.75 2.77
C ILE A 30 8.44 6.02 2.87
N ARG A 31 9.69 5.86 3.31
CA ARG A 31 10.62 6.96 3.51
C ARG A 31 12.06 6.51 3.41
N GLU A 32 12.90 7.40 2.92
CA GLU A 32 14.36 7.34 3.05
C GLU A 32 14.81 8.47 3.96
N PHE A 33 15.78 8.19 4.82
CA PHE A 33 16.37 9.17 5.71
C PHE A 33 17.79 9.46 5.24
N ASP A 34 18.06 10.69 4.79
CA ASP A 34 19.36 11.19 4.34
C ASP A 34 20.15 10.21 3.45
N GLU A 35 21.41 10.52 3.12
CA GLU A 35 22.19 9.70 2.16
C GLU A 35 22.72 8.41 2.81
N ASP A 36 23.01 8.44 4.12
CA ASP A 36 23.54 7.32 4.91
C ASP A 36 22.53 6.75 5.92
N GLY A 37 21.28 7.20 5.91
CA GLY A 37 20.28 6.75 6.88
C GLY A 37 19.49 5.53 6.42
N ILE A 38 18.45 5.20 7.17
CA ILE A 38 17.67 3.97 6.94
C ILE A 38 16.62 4.17 5.85
N ILE A 39 16.23 3.06 5.22
CA ILE A 39 15.03 3.01 4.40
C ILE A 39 13.91 2.38 5.22
N LEU A 40 12.84 3.15 5.43
CA LEU A 40 11.64 2.65 6.09
C LEU A 40 10.72 2.01 5.05
N TYR A 41 10.58 0.69 5.17
CA TYR A 41 9.58 -0.07 4.43
C TYR A 41 8.32 -0.26 5.28
N GLY A 42 7.18 -0.33 4.62
CA GLY A 42 5.89 -0.55 5.25
C GLY A 42 4.92 -1.21 4.27
N TYR A 43 3.75 -1.55 4.78
CA TYR A 43 2.68 -2.12 3.95
C TYR A 43 1.85 -1.03 3.28
N LYS A 44 1.48 -1.28 2.04
CA LYS A 44 0.39 -0.61 1.30
C LYS A 44 -0.47 -1.69 0.66
N PHE A 45 -1.59 -1.28 0.07
CA PHE A 45 -2.48 -2.19 -0.63
C PHE A 45 -2.63 -1.78 -2.09
N ARG A 46 -2.75 -2.76 -2.97
CA ARG A 46 -2.96 -2.52 -4.41
C ARG A 46 -3.97 -3.52 -4.97
N PRO A 47 -4.54 -3.27 -6.16
CA PRO A 47 -5.30 -4.29 -6.87
C PRO A 47 -4.45 -5.54 -7.12
N PRO A 48 -5.04 -6.74 -7.06
CA PRO A 48 -4.31 -7.98 -7.32
C PRO A 48 -3.76 -8.00 -8.74
N LEU A 49 -2.53 -8.49 -8.89
CA LEU A 49 -1.98 -8.74 -10.23
C LEU A 49 -2.72 -9.93 -10.86
N LYS A 50 -3.02 -9.82 -12.16
CA LYS A 50 -3.54 -10.93 -12.95
C LYS A 50 -2.45 -11.94 -13.31
#